data_AF-A0A563EIU4-F1
#
_entry.id   AF-A0A563EIU4-F1
#
_cell.length_a   1.000
_cell.length_b   1.000
_cell.length_c   1.000
_cell.angle_alpha   90.00
_cell.angle_beta   90.00
_cell.angle_gamma   90.00
#
_symmetry.space_group_name_H-M   'P 1'
#
loop_
_entity.id
_entity.type
_entity.pdbx_description
1 polymer ?
#
loop_
_entity_poly.entity_id
_entity_poly.type
_entity_poly.pdbx_seq_one_letter_code
_entity_poly.pdbx_strand_id
1 'polypeptide(L)'
;MEIVTRDGTCMWLWSNEEQPEWQGEEITDRELAARLCEPCPVRRLCLEWELRLAGEYQFGVCGGLTGEDRRALYRVWRARRDRMDEDQGGGRSS
;
A
#
# COMPACT_ATOMS: atom_id res chain seq x y z
N MET A 1 12.02 1.44 -0.23
CA MET A 1 11.41 1.97 -1.46
C MET A 1 11.94 1.26 -2.70
N GLU A 2 13.25 1.01 -2.82
CA GLU A 2 13.90 0.41 -4.01
C GLU A 2 13.18 -0.80 -4.62
N ILE A 3 12.83 -1.82 -3.83
CA ILE A 3 12.14 -3.02 -4.31
C ILE A 3 10.76 -2.68 -4.91
N VAL A 4 9.99 -1.81 -4.25
CA VAL A 4 8.64 -1.44 -4.73
C VAL A 4 8.74 -0.62 -6.01
N THR A 5 9.71 0.29 -6.08
CA THR A 5 9.92 1.12 -7.26
C THR A 5 10.46 0.34 -8.46
N ARG A 6 11.27 -0.69 -8.23
CA ARG A 6 11.87 -1.52 -9.29
C ARG A 6 10.94 -2.63 -9.76
N ASP A 7 10.30 -3.32 -8.81
CA ASP A 7 9.59 -4.58 -9.08
C ASP A 7 8.05 -4.41 -9.07
N GLY A 8 7.56 -3.17 -8.87
CA GLY A 8 6.14 -2.85 -8.86
C GLY A 8 5.54 -2.81 -10.26
N THR A 9 4.57 -3.68 -10.55
CA THR A 9 3.92 -3.75 -11.87
C THR A 9 3.24 -2.45 -12.29
N CYS A 10 2.83 -1.57 -11.38
CA CYS A 10 2.26 -0.28 -11.74
C CYS A 10 3.30 0.84 -11.92
N MET A 11 4.59 0.60 -11.64
CA MET A 11 5.62 1.65 -11.67
C MET A 11 5.94 2.16 -13.08
N TRP A 12 5.66 1.38 -14.13
CA TRP A 12 5.79 1.85 -15.52
C TRP A 12 4.86 3.04 -15.82
N LEU A 13 3.69 3.11 -15.15
CA LEU A 13 2.76 4.25 -15.28
C LEU A 13 3.38 5.58 -14.82
N TRP A 14 4.42 5.51 -13.98
CA TRP A 14 5.12 6.67 -13.42
C TRP A 14 6.43 6.97 -14.15
N SER A 15 6.96 5.97 -14.88
CA SER A 15 8.30 6.02 -15.48
C SER A 15 8.27 6.25 -16.99
N ASN A 16 7.13 6.00 -17.64
CA ASN A 16 6.96 6.15 -19.09
C ASN A 16 6.03 7.33 -19.41
N GLU A 17 6.28 8.00 -20.53
CA GLU A 17 5.35 8.99 -21.10
C GLU A 17 4.09 8.33 -21.71
N GLU A 18 4.14 7.01 -21.89
CA GLU A 18 3.10 6.23 -22.55
C GLU A 18 1.94 5.96 -21.60
N GLN A 19 0.80 6.52 -21.97
CA GLN A 19 -0.47 6.37 -21.28
C GLN A 19 -1.04 4.98 -21.52
N PRO A 20 -1.55 4.27 -20.48
CA PRO A 20 -2.23 3.01 -20.70
C PRO A 20 -3.44 3.19 -21.62
N GLU A 21 -3.76 2.16 -22.41
CA GLU A 21 -4.92 2.18 -23.32
C GLU A 21 -6.24 2.49 -22.62
N TRP A 22 -6.36 2.10 -21.34
CA TRP A 22 -7.52 2.35 -20.49
C TRP A 22 -7.53 3.75 -19.84
N GLN A 23 -6.62 4.64 -20.23
CA GLN A 23 -6.62 6.01 -19.74
C GLN A 23 -7.84 6.78 -20.26
N GLY A 24 -8.63 7.31 -19.32
CA GLY A 24 -9.89 8.00 -19.64
C GLY A 24 -11.13 7.10 -19.56
N GLU A 25 -10.96 5.80 -19.34
CA GLU A 25 -12.08 4.92 -18.95
C GLU A 25 -12.52 5.25 -17.51
N GLU A 26 -13.83 5.22 -17.25
CA GLU A 26 -14.35 5.26 -15.87
C GLU A 26 -14.10 3.90 -15.20
N ILE A 27 -12.98 3.81 -14.49
CA ILE A 27 -12.58 2.62 -13.71
C ILE A 27 -12.60 3.01 -12.23
N THR A 28 -13.27 2.21 -11.41
CA THR A 28 -13.24 2.42 -9.96
C THR A 28 -11.87 2.05 -9.36
N ASP A 29 -11.50 2.65 -8.23
CA ASP A 29 -10.27 2.28 -7.51
C ASP A 29 -10.20 0.77 -7.20
N ARG A 30 -11.35 0.12 -7.00
CA ARG A 30 -11.42 -1.32 -6.74
C ARG A 30 -11.06 -2.14 -7.98
N GLU A 31 -11.59 -1.77 -9.14
CA GLU A 31 -11.26 -2.41 -10.40
C GLU A 31 -9.81 -2.14 -10.81
N LEU A 32 -9.33 -0.91 -10.59
CA LEU A 32 -7.94 -0.53 -10.82
C LEU A 32 -6.99 -1.33 -9.92
N ALA A 33 -7.36 -1.56 -8.65
CA ALA A 33 -6.63 -2.42 -7.74
C ALA A 33 -6.56 -3.87 -8.23
N ALA A 34 -7.68 -4.43 -8.71
CA ALA A 34 -7.69 -5.77 -9.28
C ALA A 34 -6.74 -5.86 -10.49
N ARG A 35 -6.87 -4.91 -11.42
CA ARG A 35 -6.08 -4.87 -12.66
C ARG A 35 -4.58 -4.71 -12.43
N LEU A 36 -4.18 -3.77 -11.58
CA LEU A 36 -2.75 -3.43 -11.39
C LEU A 36 -2.07 -4.27 -10.30
N CYS A 37 -2.77 -4.58 -9.22
CA CYS A 37 -2.13 -5.12 -8.03
C CYS A 37 -2.24 -6.64 -7.90
N GLU A 38 -3.27 -7.31 -8.45
CA GLU A 38 -3.34 -8.78 -8.40
C GLU A 38 -2.13 -9.49 -9.02
N PRO A 39 -1.60 -9.08 -10.19
CA PRO A 39 -0.41 -9.72 -10.76
C PRO A 39 0.91 -9.24 -10.11
N CYS A 40 0.87 -8.23 -9.24
CA CYS A 40 2.08 -7.54 -8.77
C CYS A 40 2.85 -8.36 -7.73
N PRO A 41 4.14 -8.71 -7.97
CA PRO A 41 4.90 -9.60 -7.09
C PRO A 41 5.23 -8.95 -5.73
N VAL A 42 5.26 -7.63 -5.68
CA VAL A 42 5.59 -6.85 -4.47
C VAL A 42 4.37 -6.27 -3.77
N ARG A 43 3.15 -6.76 -4.06
CA ARG A 43 1.89 -6.26 -3.49
C ARG A 43 1.93 -6.09 -1.97
N ARG A 44 2.43 -7.09 -1.23
CA ARG A 44 2.49 -7.05 0.24
C ARG A 44 3.51 -6.03 0.77
N LEU A 45 4.67 -5.93 0.11
CA LEU A 45 5.71 -4.97 0.47
C LEU A 45 5.24 -3.54 0.21
N CYS A 46 4.57 -3.31 -0.92
CA CYS A 46 3.92 -2.04 -1.24
C CYS A 46 2.91 -1.65 -0.16
N LEU A 47 2.03 -2.58 0.26
CA LEU A 47 1.04 -2.31 1.30
C LEU A 47 1.69 -1.95 2.65
N GLU A 48 2.66 -2.73 3.11
CA GLU A 48 3.33 -2.44 4.38
C GLU A 48 4.07 -1.09 4.35
N TRP A 49 4.67 -0.77 3.21
CA TRP A 49 5.40 0.47 3.02
C TRP A 49 4.47 1.69 3.09
N GLU A 50 3.31 1.64 2.42
CA GLU A 50 2.29 2.69 2.48
C GLU A 50 1.71 2.89 3.88
N LEU A 51 1.47 1.80 4.62
CA LEU A 51 0.98 1.89 6.00
C LEU A 51 2.01 2.57 6.92
N ARG A 52 3.30 2.41 6.65
CA ARG A 52 4.38 3.07 7.40
C ARG A 52 4.55 4.54 7.04
N LEU A 53 4.44 4.89 5.75
CA LEU A 53 4.76 6.25 5.29
C LEU A 53 3.55 7.19 5.29
N ALA A 54 2.45 6.78 4.66
CA ALA A 54 1.31 7.67 4.45
C ALA A 54 0.39 7.77 5.68
N GLY A 55 0.45 6.78 6.58
CA GLY A 55 -0.29 6.81 7.84
C GLY A 55 -1.81 6.93 7.63
N GLU A 56 -2.41 8.04 8.09
CA GLU A 56 -3.84 8.31 7.93
C GLU A 56 -4.20 8.92 6.57
N TYR A 57 -3.22 9.47 5.84
CA TYR A 57 -3.41 10.19 4.58
C TYR A 57 -3.30 9.26 3.37
N GLN A 58 -4.25 8.32 3.28
CA GLN A 58 -4.26 7.29 2.23
C GLN A 58 -5.15 7.68 1.06
N PHE A 59 -4.59 7.71 -0.15
CA PHE A 59 -5.28 8.04 -1.39
C PHE A 59 -4.96 7.02 -2.49
N GLY A 60 -5.88 6.89 -3.44
CA GLY A 60 -5.75 6.02 -4.61
C GLY A 60 -5.45 4.55 -4.27
N VAL A 61 -4.96 3.84 -5.27
CA VAL A 61 -4.70 2.39 -5.21
C VAL A 61 -3.26 2.11 -4.81
N CYS A 62 -3.07 1.36 -3.73
CA CYS A 62 -1.76 0.83 -3.36
C CYS A 62 -1.92 -0.54 -2.69
N GLY A 63 -0.98 -1.46 -2.97
CA GLY A 63 -0.95 -2.77 -2.32
C GLY A 63 -2.21 -3.61 -2.49
N GLY A 64 -2.99 -3.35 -3.56
CA GLY A 64 -4.26 -4.04 -3.83
C GLY A 64 -5.47 -3.50 -3.05
N LEU A 65 -5.35 -2.35 -2.40
CA LEU A 65 -6.44 -1.72 -1.66
C LEU A 65 -6.70 -0.30 -2.16
N THR A 66 -7.98 0.09 -2.07
CA THR A 66 -8.40 1.48 -2.21
C THR A 66 -7.85 2.32 -1.06
N GLY A 67 -7.84 3.65 -1.21
CA GLY A 67 -7.44 4.54 -0.13
C GLY A 67 -8.36 4.40 1.10
N GLU A 68 -9.66 4.17 0.88
CA GLU A 68 -10.63 3.95 1.95
C GLU A 68 -10.37 2.67 2.74
N ASP A 69 -10.19 1.54 2.05
CA ASP A 69 -9.85 0.26 2.68
C ASP A 69 -8.53 0.37 3.45
N ARG A 70 -7.56 1.11 2.90
CA ARG A 70 -6.26 1.30 3.53
C ARG A 70 -6.34 2.17 4.78
N ARG A 71 -7.20 3.20 4.83
CA ARG A 71 -7.48 3.95 6.08
C ARG A 71 -8.09 3.06 7.15
N ALA A 72 -9.02 2.17 6.78
CA ALA A 72 -9.60 1.21 7.71
C ALA A 72 -8.54 0.24 8.25
N LEU A 73 -7.70 -0.29 7.36
CA LEU A 73 -6.62 -1.20 7.73
C LEU A 73 -5.56 -0.52 8.61
N TYR A 74 -5.20 0.73 8.32
CA TYR A 74 -4.17 1.47 9.07
C TYR A 74 -4.49 1.54 10.56
N ARG A 75 -5.75 1.79 10.93
CA ARG A 75 -6.18 1.84 12.34
C ARG A 75 -5.88 0.53 13.08
N VAL A 76 -6.17 -0.61 12.43
CA VAL A 76 -5.93 -1.95 13.02
C VAL A 76 -4.43 -2.26 13.04
N TRP A 77 -3.72 -1.97 11.95
CA TRP A 77 -2.29 -2.18 11.83
C TRP A 77 -1.50 -1.40 12.89
N ARG A 78 -1.85 -0.12 13.10
CA ARG A 78 -1.21 0.76 14.08
C ARG A 78 -1.47 0.28 15.50
N ALA A 79 -2.72 -0.03 15.85
CA ALA A 79 -3.06 -0.54 17.18
C ALA A 79 -2.32 -1.86 17.53
N ARG A 80 -2.06 -2.72 16.53
CA ARG A 80 -1.28 -3.94 16.75
C ARG A 80 0.20 -3.65 17.03
N ARG A 81 0.78 -2.65 16.37
CA ARG A 81 2.18 -2.26 16.59
C ARG A 81 2.38 -1.57 17.92
N ASP A 82 1.49 -0.66 18.30
CA ASP A 82 1.54 0.02 19.61
C ASP A 82 1.61 -1.01 20.75
N ARG A 83 0.80 -2.08 20.68
CA ARG A 83 0.83 -3.19 21.65
C ARG A 83 2.14 -3.98 21.64
N MET A 84 2.73 -4.21 20.46
CA MET A 84 4.02 -4.91 20.36
C MET A 84 5.16 -4.09 20.98
N ASP A 85 5.11 -2.77 20.85
CA ASP A 85 6.10 -1.87 21.43
C ASP A 85 5.97 -1.82 22.97
N GLU A 86 4.73 -1.85 23.50
CA GLU A 86 4.44 -1.99 24.93
C GLU A 86 5.00 -3.31 25.51
N ASP A 87 4.74 -4.45 24.84
CA ASP A 87 5.23 -5.77 25.26
C ASP A 87 6.77 -5.84 25.25
N GLN A 88 7.43 -5.23 24.26
CA GLN A 88 8.90 -5.18 24.18
C GLN A 88 9.52 -4.22 25.20
N GLY A 89 8.80 -3.16 25.58
CA GLY A 89 9.23 -2.20 26.62
C GLY A 89 9.12 -2.75 28.05
N GLY A 90 8.19 -3.67 28.31
CA GLY A 90 7.97 -4.30 29.61
C GLY A 90 9.04 -5.32 30.04
N GLY A 91 9.93 -5.74 29.13
CA GLY A 91 10.99 -6.73 29.40
C GLY A 91 12.26 -6.18 30.08
N ARG A 92 12.34 -4.88 30.38
CA ARG A 92 13.44 -4.25 31.12
C ARG A 92 12.97 -3.77 32.48
N SER A 93 12.69 -4.71 33.37
CA SER A 93 12.65 -4.49 34.82
C SER A 93 12.97 -5.83 35.50
N SER A 94 14.25 -6.05 35.79
CA SER A 94 14.75 -7.06 36.74
C SER A 94 15.96 -6.49 37.44
#